data_AF-A0A368GQR1-F1
#
_entry.id   AF-A0A368GQR1-F1
#
_cell.length_a   1.000
_cell.length_b   1.000
_cell.length_c   1.000
_cell.angle_alpha   90.00
_cell.angle_beta   90.00
_cell.angle_gamma   90.00
#
_symmetry.space_group_name_H-M   'P 1'
#
loop_
_entity.id
_entity.type
_entity.pdbx_description
1 polymer ?
#
loop_
_entity_poly.entity_id
_entity_poly.type
_entity_poly.pdbx_seq_one_letter_code
_entity_poly.pdbx_strand_id
1 'polypeptide(L)'
;MTTKTIHGNSQFQKPTSLRWTWESPGGEYQNEIDHIIVNRWSCLSDVGVVLMFYTGSDHRLLRARFFFSRKGEKAAMFKRSPKPVINWDLFTSLAGFWEDAVVDNIDEEYDQLVQHLRDSAKSAEGSRITKGRQSYETLELIRQRGAARAAGNYQLTSEFAKRGRAFAAPAETSPIARPR
;
A
#
# COMPACT_ATOMS: atom_id res chain seq x y z
N MET A 1 3.89 -4.15 10.12
CA MET A 1 4.71 -4.88 9.12
C MET A 1 5.83 -3.96 8.69
N THR A 2 7.08 -4.29 8.97
CA THR A 2 8.23 -3.45 8.61
C THR A 2 8.45 -3.56 7.11
N THR A 3 8.16 -2.48 6.37
CA THR A 3 8.52 -2.39 4.95
C THR A 3 10.02 -2.17 4.86
N LYS A 4 10.77 -3.21 4.49
CA LYS A 4 12.21 -3.09 4.28
C LYS A 4 12.45 -2.34 2.97
N THR A 5 13.01 -1.13 3.06
CA THR A 5 13.54 -0.40 1.91
C THR A 5 14.82 -1.07 1.46
N ILE A 6 14.90 -1.41 0.17
CA ILE A 6 16.03 -2.13 -0.41
C ILE A 6 16.60 -1.26 -1.52
N HIS A 7 17.87 -0.91 -1.38
CA HIS A 7 18.63 -0.23 -2.43
C HIS A 7 19.06 -1.24 -3.49
N GLY A 8 18.38 -1.24 -4.64
CA GLY A 8 18.50 -2.24 -5.70
C GLY A 8 19.88 -2.28 -6.35
N ASN A 9 20.54 -1.13 -6.53
CA ASN A 9 21.86 -1.08 -7.17
C ASN A 9 22.94 -1.80 -6.34
N SER A 10 22.83 -1.77 -4.99
CA SER A 10 23.76 -2.49 -4.10
C SER A 10 23.51 -4.00 -4.00
N GLN A 11 22.45 -4.53 -4.59
CA GLN A 11 22.09 -5.94 -4.40
C GLN A 11 22.78 -6.88 -5.39
N PHE A 12 23.24 -6.34 -6.52
CA PHE A 12 23.85 -7.12 -7.60
C PHE A 12 25.30 -6.69 -7.77
N GLN A 13 26.23 -7.64 -7.70
CA GLN A 13 27.64 -7.36 -7.97
C GLN A 13 27.83 -6.97 -9.44
N LYS A 14 28.58 -5.89 -9.68
CA LYS A 14 28.85 -5.34 -11.00
C LYS A 14 30.30 -4.90 -11.10
N PRO A 15 30.93 -5.00 -12.29
CA PRO A 15 32.20 -4.35 -12.57
C PRO A 15 32.09 -2.84 -12.32
N THR A 16 33.14 -2.23 -11.77
CA THR A 16 33.19 -0.79 -11.45
C THR A 16 32.89 0.10 -12.67
N SER A 17 33.37 -0.29 -13.86
CA SER A 17 33.14 0.42 -15.12
C SER A 17 31.66 0.45 -15.57
N LEU A 18 30.81 -0.38 -14.98
CA LEU A 18 29.38 -0.48 -15.28
C LEU A 18 28.48 0.00 -14.13
N ARG A 19 29.05 0.65 -13.11
CA ARG A 19 28.30 1.15 -11.95
C ARG A 19 27.83 2.58 -12.09
N TRP A 20 28.68 3.45 -12.63
CA TRP A 20 28.36 4.87 -12.74
C TRP A 20 27.20 5.12 -13.70
N THR A 21 26.38 6.12 -13.38
CA THR A 21 25.19 6.51 -14.14
C THR A 21 25.31 7.93 -14.67
N TRP A 22 26.31 8.69 -14.23
CA TRP A 22 26.55 10.05 -14.68
C TRP A 22 28.05 10.32 -14.86
N GLU A 23 28.39 11.10 -15.88
CA GLU A 23 29.74 11.57 -16.20
C GLU A 23 29.81 13.09 -16.18
N SER A 24 30.90 13.66 -15.65
CA SER A 24 31.06 15.11 -15.62
C SER A 24 31.24 15.72 -17.03
N PRO A 25 30.93 17.01 -17.24
CA PRO A 25 31.09 17.67 -18.55
C PRO A 25 32.49 17.59 -19.17
N GLY A 26 33.52 17.30 -18.36
CA GLY A 26 34.91 17.09 -18.82
C GLY A 26 35.37 15.64 -18.81
N GLY A 27 34.52 14.68 -18.45
CA GLY A 27 34.88 13.25 -18.36
C GLY A 27 35.81 12.88 -17.20
N GLU A 28 36.12 13.83 -16.32
CA GLU A 28 37.06 13.62 -15.20
C GLU A 28 36.45 12.76 -14.08
N TYR A 29 35.13 12.83 -13.89
CA TYR A 29 34.43 12.17 -12.79
C TYR A 29 33.28 11.34 -13.31
N GLN A 30 33.13 10.14 -12.74
CA GLN A 30 32.04 9.23 -13.01
C GLN A 30 31.41 8.81 -11.69
N ASN A 31 30.11 9.10 -11.51
CA ASN A 31 29.40 8.87 -10.26
C ASN A 31 28.14 8.02 -10.48
N GLU A 32 27.74 7.27 -9.46
CA GLU A 32 26.44 6.59 -9.39
C GLU A 32 25.47 7.50 -8.64
N ILE A 33 24.58 8.18 -9.38
CA ILE A 33 23.60 9.13 -8.81
C ILE A 33 22.15 8.74 -9.10
N ASP A 34 21.94 7.77 -9.99
CA ASP A 34 20.63 7.23 -10.32
C ASP A 34 20.44 5.89 -9.61
N HIS A 35 19.35 5.77 -8.84
CA HIS A 35 19.13 4.63 -7.96
C HIS A 35 17.75 4.02 -8.14
N ILE A 36 17.67 2.69 -8.06
CA ILE A 36 16.41 1.96 -8.02
C ILE A 36 16.18 1.43 -6.61
N ILE A 37 15.07 1.83 -6.00
CA ILE A 37 14.69 1.44 -4.64
C ILE A 37 13.41 0.59 -4.71
N VAL A 38 13.42 -0.54 -4.00
CA VAL A 38 12.27 -1.45 -3.95
C VAL A 38 11.90 -1.78 -2.50
N ASN A 39 10.64 -2.12 -2.26
CA ASN A 39 10.16 -2.58 -0.95
C ASN A 39 10.00 -4.10 -0.86
N ARG A 40 10.31 -4.83 -1.95
CA ARG A 40 10.19 -6.28 -2.05
C ARG A 40 11.40 -6.84 -2.79
N TRP A 41 12.29 -7.52 -2.06
CA TRP A 41 13.47 -8.17 -2.65
C TRP A 41 13.08 -9.18 -3.73
N SER A 42 12.05 -9.97 -3.47
CA SER A 42 11.64 -11.08 -4.35
C SER A 42 11.15 -10.66 -5.74
N CYS A 43 10.86 -9.39 -5.97
CA CYS A 43 10.45 -8.91 -7.29
C CYS A 43 11.59 -8.35 -8.12
N LEU A 44 12.80 -8.19 -7.57
CA LEU A 44 13.94 -7.63 -8.28
C LEU A 44 14.91 -8.75 -8.66
N SER A 45 15.20 -8.89 -9.95
CA SER A 45 16.01 -10.00 -10.47
C SER A 45 17.33 -9.57 -11.10
N ASP A 46 17.44 -8.29 -11.44
CA ASP A 46 18.64 -7.65 -11.96
C ASP A 46 18.46 -6.14 -11.87
N VAL A 47 19.55 -5.41 -11.63
CA VAL A 47 19.67 -3.97 -11.85
C VAL A 47 21.00 -3.78 -12.53
N GLY A 48 21.09 -2.97 -13.59
CA GLY A 48 22.32 -2.80 -14.37
C GLY A 48 22.30 -1.54 -15.19
N VAL A 49 23.46 -0.94 -15.43
CA VAL A 49 23.58 0.15 -16.39
C VAL A 49 23.62 -0.44 -17.80
N VAL A 50 22.82 0.10 -18.71
CA VAL A 50 22.79 -0.33 -20.11
C VAL A 50 24.08 0.10 -20.79
N LEU A 51 24.77 -0.87 -21.40
CA LEU A 51 26.02 -0.63 -22.11
C LEU A 51 25.74 -0.14 -23.54
N MET A 52 26.62 0.73 -24.06
CA MET A 52 26.67 1.16 -25.48
C MET A 52 25.44 1.92 -26.02
N PHE A 53 24.53 2.37 -25.15
CA PHE A 53 23.42 3.21 -25.58
C PHE A 53 23.80 4.69 -25.45
N TYR A 54 24.26 5.30 -26.54
CA TYR A 54 24.61 6.72 -26.58
C TYR A 54 23.33 7.54 -26.80
N THR A 55 22.79 8.13 -25.73
CA THR A 55 21.62 9.02 -25.78
C THR A 55 22.00 10.46 -26.14
N GLY A 56 23.29 10.77 -26.22
CA GLY A 56 23.78 12.16 -26.26
C GLY A 56 23.67 12.87 -24.90
N SER A 57 23.38 12.15 -23.82
CA SER A 57 23.39 12.65 -22.44
C SER A 57 24.66 12.19 -21.71
N ASP A 58 25.07 13.01 -20.77
CA ASP A 58 26.00 12.71 -19.67
C ASP A 58 25.50 11.63 -18.70
N HIS A 59 24.23 11.23 -18.79
CA HIS A 59 23.66 10.10 -18.05
C HIS A 59 23.63 8.80 -18.85
N ARG A 60 23.96 7.69 -18.17
CA ARG A 60 23.75 6.33 -18.66
C ARG A 60 22.41 5.78 -18.18
N LEU A 61 21.75 5.03 -19.06
CA LEU A 61 20.47 4.40 -18.73
C LEU A 61 20.64 3.31 -17.66
N LEU A 62 19.88 3.43 -16.57
CA LEU A 62 19.76 2.40 -15.55
C LEU A 62 18.54 1.50 -15.83
N ARG A 63 18.75 0.19 -15.86
CA ARG A 63 17.73 -0.82 -16.12
C ARG A 63 17.53 -1.70 -14.90
N ALA A 64 16.29 -1.86 -14.45
CA ALA A 64 15.90 -2.95 -13.55
C ALA A 64 15.08 -4.00 -14.28
N ARG A 65 15.28 -5.27 -13.90
CA ARG A 65 14.43 -6.38 -14.32
C ARG A 65 13.58 -6.84 -13.16
N PHE A 66 12.27 -6.67 -13.31
CA PHE A 66 11.30 -7.09 -12.31
C PHE A 66 10.69 -8.45 -12.65
N PHE A 67 10.44 -9.26 -11.61
CA PHE A 67 9.70 -10.51 -11.69
C PHE A 67 8.48 -10.43 -10.78
N PHE A 68 7.30 -10.55 -11.37
CA PHE A 68 6.04 -10.52 -10.66
C PHE A 68 5.30 -11.83 -10.85
N SER A 69 5.18 -12.62 -9.78
CA SER A 69 4.38 -13.84 -9.85
C SER A 69 2.89 -13.51 -9.71
N ARG A 70 2.06 -13.95 -10.66
CA ARG A 70 0.60 -13.71 -10.64
C ARG A 70 -0.06 -14.20 -9.35
N LYS A 71 0.43 -15.32 -8.79
CA LYS A 71 -0.03 -15.85 -7.48
C LYS A 71 0.38 -14.92 -6.33
N GLY A 72 1.64 -14.48 -6.30
CA GLY A 72 2.17 -13.59 -5.27
C GLY A 72 1.54 -12.20 -5.30
N GLU A 73 1.24 -11.68 -6.49
CA GLU A 73 0.55 -10.40 -6.65
C GLU A 73 -0.91 -10.46 -6.24
N LYS A 74 -1.65 -11.50 -6.65
CA LYS A 74 -3.00 -11.74 -6.14
C LYS A 74 -2.99 -11.82 -4.61
N ALA A 75 -2.09 -12.63 -4.03
CA ALA A 75 -1.95 -12.72 -2.59
C ALA A 75 -1.60 -11.37 -1.94
N ALA A 76 -0.73 -10.56 -2.55
CA ALA A 76 -0.40 -9.22 -2.06
C ALA A 76 -1.59 -8.26 -2.10
N MET A 77 -2.43 -8.32 -3.15
CA MET A 77 -3.66 -7.54 -3.24
C MET A 77 -4.65 -7.91 -2.13
N PHE A 78 -4.80 -9.20 -1.82
CA PHE A 78 -5.66 -9.67 -0.73
C PHE A 78 -5.06 -9.46 0.66
N LYS A 79 -3.73 -9.34 0.76
CA LYS A 79 -3.00 -8.99 1.99
C LYS A 79 -2.93 -7.49 2.25
N ARG A 80 -3.52 -6.64 1.41
CA ARG A 80 -3.64 -5.21 1.73
C ARG A 80 -4.48 -5.10 2.99
N SER A 81 -3.81 -4.90 4.12
CA SER A 81 -4.46 -4.57 5.37
C SER A 81 -5.31 -3.33 5.11
N PRO A 82 -6.54 -3.29 5.64
CA PRO A 82 -7.29 -2.05 5.75
C PRO A 82 -6.37 -0.90 6.13
N LYS A 83 -6.35 0.17 5.35
CA LYS A 83 -5.72 1.39 5.84
C LYS A 83 -6.52 1.85 7.06
N PRO A 84 -5.85 2.18 8.18
CA PRO A 84 -6.53 2.76 9.32
C PRO A 84 -7.27 4.02 8.88
N VAL A 85 -8.51 4.19 9.35
CA VAL A 85 -9.25 5.43 9.17
C VAL A 85 -8.83 6.32 10.33
N ILE A 86 -8.01 7.33 10.03
CA ILE A 86 -7.55 8.28 11.03
C ILE A 86 -8.54 9.43 11.08
N ASN A 87 -9.04 9.75 12.27
CA ASN A 87 -9.74 11.00 12.51
C ASN A 87 -8.72 12.14 12.50
N TRP A 88 -8.66 12.89 11.39
CA TRP A 88 -7.67 13.95 11.20
C TRP A 88 -7.81 15.11 12.19
N ASP A 89 -9.02 15.44 12.63
CA ASP A 89 -9.24 16.53 13.59
C ASP A 89 -8.66 16.14 14.95
N LEU A 90 -8.96 14.92 15.40
CA LEU A 90 -8.41 14.37 16.64
C LEU A 90 -6.89 14.22 16.57
N PHE A 91 -6.36 13.75 15.44
CA PHE A 91 -4.92 13.67 15.23
C PHE A 91 -4.25 15.04 15.35
N THR A 92 -4.82 16.06 14.70
CA THR A 92 -4.27 17.43 14.71
C THR A 92 -4.27 18.01 16.12
N SER A 93 -5.34 17.79 16.89
CA SER A 93 -5.40 18.22 18.28
C SER A 93 -4.35 17.54 19.17
N LEU A 94 -4.13 16.23 19.00
CA LEU A 94 -3.15 15.47 19.78
C LEU A 94 -1.71 15.80 19.39
N ALA A 95 -1.43 15.87 18.09
CA ALA A 95 -0.11 16.22 17.58
C ALA A 95 0.28 17.65 17.98
N GLY A 96 -0.68 18.58 18.00
CA GLY A 96 -0.48 19.98 18.41
C GLY A 96 -0.19 20.18 19.90
N PHE A 97 -0.40 19.17 20.75
CA PHE A 97 -0.01 19.19 22.17
C PHE A 97 1.46 18.83 22.39
N TRP A 98 2.28 18.81 21.33
CA TRP A 98 3.71 18.57 21.46
C TRP A 98 4.34 19.64 22.36
N GLU A 99 4.85 19.21 23.51
CA GLU A 99 5.68 20.03 24.39
C GLU A 99 7.13 19.84 23.99
N ASP A 100 7.77 20.93 23.57
CA ASP A 100 9.18 20.96 23.19
C ASP A 100 10.02 20.77 24.46
N ALA A 101 10.36 19.53 24.76
CA ALA A 101 11.29 19.21 25.83
C ALA A 101 12.67 19.62 25.34
N VAL A 102 13.28 20.61 25.99
CA VAL A 102 14.68 20.99 25.72
C VAL A 102 15.57 19.81 26.10
N VAL A 103 15.97 19.02 25.11
CA VAL A 103 16.94 17.93 25.29
C VAL A 103 18.25 18.37 24.63
N ASP A 104 19.36 18.17 25.32
CA ASP A 104 20.69 18.56 24.81
C ASP A 104 21.13 17.76 23.56
N ASN A 105 20.34 16.78 23.12
CA ASN A 105 20.62 15.87 22.01
C ASN A 105 19.51 15.89 20.95
N ILE A 106 19.84 16.40 19.76
CA ILE A 106 18.94 16.52 18.60
C ILE A 106 18.36 15.17 18.18
N ASP A 107 19.15 14.08 18.26
CA ASP A 107 18.68 12.75 17.88
C ASP A 107 17.56 12.27 18.82
N GLU A 108 17.68 12.58 20.12
CA GLU A 108 16.65 12.24 21.11
C GLU A 108 15.38 13.07 20.92
N GLU A 109 15.50 14.38 20.65
CA GLU A 109 14.33 15.21 20.32
C GLU A 109 13.59 14.67 19.08
N TYR A 110 14.35 14.26 18.05
CA TYR A 110 13.77 13.67 16.84
C TYR A 110 13.03 12.36 17.14
N ASP A 111 13.65 11.45 17.90
CA ASP A 111 13.03 10.17 18.26
C ASP A 111 11.77 10.37 19.11
N GLN A 112 11.77 11.33 20.04
CA GLN A 112 10.60 11.66 20.84
C GLN A 112 9.46 12.25 19.99
N LEU A 113 9.76 13.15 19.05
CA LEU A 113 8.79 13.69 18.10
C LEU A 113 8.16 12.58 17.25
N VAL A 114 9.00 11.69 16.71
CA VAL A 114 8.54 10.53 15.94
C VAL A 114 7.61 9.65 16.77
N GLN A 115 7.93 9.45 18.05
CA GLN A 115 7.11 8.64 18.95
C GLN A 115 5.77 9.32 19.28
N HIS A 116 5.76 10.61 19.58
CA HIS A 116 4.53 11.39 19.82
C HIS A 116 3.58 11.37 18.62
N LEU A 117 4.10 11.52 17.40
CA LEU A 117 3.30 11.43 16.18
C LEU A 117 2.69 10.05 15.99
N ARG A 118 3.42 8.98 16.34
CA ARG A 118 2.90 7.61 16.28
C ARG A 118 1.78 7.39 17.29
N ASP A 119 1.95 7.89 18.52
CA ASP A 119 0.95 7.74 19.58
C ASP A 119 -0.30 8.58 19.32
N SER A 120 -0.13 9.78 18.76
CA SER A 120 -1.22 10.61 18.25
C SER A 120 -1.99 9.91 17.13
N ALA A 121 -1.29 9.34 16.15
CA ALA A 121 -1.92 8.60 15.05
C ALA A 121 -2.69 7.37 15.52
N LYS A 122 -2.14 6.64 16.50
CA LYS A 122 -2.75 5.45 17.10
C LYS A 122 -4.00 5.82 17.90
N SER A 123 -3.97 6.93 18.64
CA SER A 123 -5.10 7.42 19.43
C SER A 123 -6.22 7.99 18.55
N ALA A 124 -5.86 8.55 17.39
CA ALA A 124 -6.79 9.03 16.38
C ALA A 124 -7.33 7.93 15.44
N GLU A 125 -6.90 6.68 15.63
CA GLU A 125 -7.37 5.55 14.84
C GLU A 125 -8.83 5.24 15.20
N GLY A 126 -9.75 5.50 14.27
CA GLY A 126 -11.17 5.23 14.47
C GLY A 126 -11.45 3.72 14.45
N SER A 127 -12.37 3.28 15.31
CA SER A 127 -12.92 1.94 15.17
C SER A 127 -13.67 1.87 13.83
N ARG A 128 -13.32 0.89 13.00
CA ARG A 128 -14.20 0.52 11.90
C ARG A 128 -15.50 0.04 12.53
N ILE A 129 -16.51 0.91 12.61
CA ILE A 129 -17.87 0.42 12.46
C ILE A 129 -17.92 -0.07 11.03
N THR A 130 -17.56 -1.34 10.83
CA THR A 130 -17.94 -2.04 9.62
C THR A 130 -19.46 -2.06 9.63
N LYS A 131 -20.12 -1.03 9.07
CA LYS A 131 -21.44 -1.23 8.50
C LYS A 131 -21.22 -2.36 7.52
N GLY A 132 -21.63 -3.56 7.93
CA GLY A 132 -21.47 -4.75 7.12
C GLY A 132 -21.99 -4.41 5.73
N ARG A 133 -21.31 -4.89 4.69
CA ARG A 133 -21.76 -4.69 3.30
C ARG A 133 -23.20 -5.17 3.08
N GLN A 134 -23.69 -5.99 4.00
CA GLN A 134 -25.03 -6.55 4.05
C GLN A 134 -25.77 -6.03 5.29
N SER A 135 -27.05 -5.71 5.11
CA SER A 135 -27.94 -5.37 6.21
C SER A 135 -28.07 -6.55 7.17
N TYR A 136 -28.44 -6.27 8.42
CA TYR A 136 -28.76 -7.30 9.41
C TYR A 136 -29.81 -8.29 8.87
N GLU A 137 -30.85 -7.77 8.20
CA GLU A 137 -31.89 -8.57 7.56
C GLU A 137 -31.34 -9.51 6.46
N THR A 138 -30.38 -9.04 5.66
CA THR A 138 -29.75 -9.87 4.62
C THR A 138 -28.94 -11.01 5.23
N LEU A 139 -28.20 -10.74 6.30
CA LEU A 139 -27.42 -11.75 7.02
C LEU A 139 -28.33 -12.81 7.66
N GLU A 140 -29.45 -12.37 8.22
CA GLU A 140 -30.44 -13.25 8.82
C GLU A 140 -31.10 -14.17 7.77
N LEU A 141 -31.43 -13.64 6.59
CA LEU A 141 -31.93 -14.44 5.47
C LEU A 141 -30.91 -15.47 4.97
N ILE A 142 -29.62 -15.14 4.96
CA ILE A 142 -28.54 -16.09 4.62
C ILE A 142 -28.50 -17.22 5.65
N ARG A 143 -28.61 -16.91 6.95
CA ARG A 143 -28.64 -17.89 8.04
C ARG A 143 -29.84 -18.82 7.93
N GLN A 144 -31.04 -18.27 7.76
CA GLN A 144 -32.28 -19.02 7.59
C GLN A 144 -32.26 -19.93 6.37
N ARG A 145 -31.72 -19.44 5.24
CA ARG A 145 -31.53 -20.25 4.03
C ARG A 145 -30.56 -21.41 4.27
N GLY A 146 -29.49 -21.18 5.02
CA GLY A 146 -28.53 -22.22 5.41
C GLY A 146 -29.18 -23.33 6.25
N ALA A 147 -29.97 -22.95 7.26
CA ALA A 147 -30.70 -23.89 8.10
C ALA A 147 -31.73 -24.72 7.30
N ALA A 148 -32.48 -24.07 6.41
CA ALA A 148 -33.44 -24.76 5.55
C ALA A 148 -32.78 -25.76 4.59
N ARG A 149 -31.55 -25.49 4.10
CA ARG A 149 -30.77 -26.45 3.31
C ARG A 149 -30.35 -27.65 4.12
N ALA A 150 -29.84 -27.42 5.34
CA ALA A 150 -29.42 -28.49 6.24
C ALA A 150 -30.59 -29.40 6.62
N ALA A 151 -31.79 -28.84 6.75
CA ALA A 151 -33.02 -29.60 7.04
C ALA A 151 -33.66 -30.27 5.80
N GLY A 152 -33.09 -30.13 4.59
CA GLY A 152 -33.65 -30.69 3.35
C GLY A 152 -34.95 -30.00 2.86
N ASN A 153 -35.29 -28.84 3.41
CA ASN A 153 -36.55 -28.14 3.11
C ASN A 153 -36.41 -27.21 1.90
N TYR A 154 -36.51 -27.81 0.69
CA TYR A 154 -36.32 -27.13 -0.61
C TYR A 154 -37.32 -25.99 -0.88
N GLN A 155 -38.58 -26.13 -0.45
CA GLN A 155 -39.59 -25.07 -0.60
C GLN A 155 -39.20 -23.83 0.22
N LEU A 156 -38.86 -24.02 1.50
CA LEU A 156 -38.48 -22.95 2.42
C LEU A 156 -37.18 -22.24 1.98
N THR A 157 -36.24 -22.99 1.40
CA THR A 157 -35.02 -22.41 0.82
C THR A 157 -35.31 -21.50 -0.37
N SER A 158 -36.28 -21.88 -1.22
CA SER A 158 -36.67 -21.11 -2.39
C SER A 158 -37.36 -19.80 -1.98
N GLU A 159 -38.19 -19.84 -0.93
CA GLU A 159 -38.84 -18.69 -0.30
C GLU A 159 -37.81 -17.68 0.23
N PHE A 160 -36.84 -18.12 1.04
CA PHE A 160 -35.78 -17.24 1.53
C PHE A 160 -34.91 -16.67 0.41
N ALA A 161 -34.67 -17.43 -0.67
CA ALA A 161 -33.96 -16.93 -1.84
C ALA A 161 -34.74 -15.88 -2.63
N LYS A 162 -36.07 -16.02 -2.74
CA LYS A 162 -36.95 -14.99 -3.34
C LYS A 162 -36.92 -13.72 -2.50
N ARG A 163 -37.07 -13.85 -1.18
CA ARG A 163 -37.06 -12.72 -0.24
C ARG A 163 -35.74 -11.96 -0.27
N GLY A 164 -34.61 -12.67 -0.35
CA GLY A 164 -33.29 -12.05 -0.50
C GLY A 164 -33.09 -11.25 -1.79
N ARG A 165 -33.80 -11.59 -2.89
CA ARG A 165 -33.74 -10.81 -4.14
C ARG A 165 -34.45 -9.46 -4.04
N ALA A 166 -35.50 -9.35 -3.23
CA ALA A 166 -36.23 -8.10 -3.03
C ALA A 166 -35.37 -7.02 -2.32
N PHE A 167 -34.44 -7.44 -1.47
CA PHE A 167 -33.49 -6.56 -0.79
C PHE A 167 -32.26 -6.20 -1.64
N ALA A 168 -32.09 -6.84 -2.79
CA ALA A 168 -31.05 -6.57 -3.76
C ALA A 168 -31.60 -5.73 -4.93
N ALA A 169 -32.21 -4.58 -4.64
CA ALA A 169 -32.53 -3.59 -5.67
C ALA A 169 -31.23 -3.01 -6.27
N PRO A 170 -31.19 -2.65 -7.56
CA PRO A 170 -30.00 -2.15 -8.22
C PRO A 170 -29.53 -0.86 -7.56
N ALA A 171 -28.22 -0.72 -7.36
CA ALA A 171 -27.61 0.53 -6.91
C ALA A 171 -28.07 1.66 -7.84
N GLU A 172 -28.70 2.69 -7.28
CA GLU A 172 -28.94 3.93 -8.00
C GLU A 172 -27.61 4.43 -8.56
N THR A 173 -27.51 4.53 -9.88
CA THR A 173 -26.38 5.14 -10.56
C THR A 173 -26.42 6.63 -10.24
N SER A 174 -25.54 7.06 -9.34
CA SER A 174 -25.28 8.47 -9.09
C SER A 174 -24.86 9.16 -10.40
N PRO A 175 -25.46 10.29 -10.80
CA PRO A 175 -25.10 10.97 -12.04
C PRO A 175 -23.70 11.57 -11.88
N ILE A 176 -22.72 10.97 -12.54
CA ILE A 176 -21.39 11.53 -12.68
C ILE A 176 -21.53 12.80 -13.54
N ALA A 177 -21.50 13.96 -12.89
CA ALA A 177 -21.29 15.23 -13.57
C ALA A 177 -19.92 15.19 -14.26
N ARG A 178 -19.90 15.34 -15.59
CA ARG A 178 -18.67 15.58 -16.34
C ARG A 178 -18.23 17.03 -16.09
N PRO A 179 -16.95 17.30 -15.77
CA PRO A 179 -16.45 18.67 -15.77
C PRO A 179 -16.38 19.19 -17.22
N ARG A 180 -16.65 20.49 -17.38
CA ARG A 180 -16.39 21.25 -18.61
C ARG A 180 -14.91 21.39 -18.85
#